data_AF-A0A930YK35-F1
#
_entry.id   AF-A0A930YK35-F1
#
_cell.length_a   1.000
_cell.length_b   1.000
_cell.length_c   1.000
_cell.angle_alpha   90.00
_cell.angle_beta   90.00
_cell.angle_gamma   90.00
#
_symmetry.space_group_name_H-M   'P 1'
#
loop_
_entity.id
_entity.type
_entity.pdbx_description
1 polymer ?
#
loop_
_entity_poly.entity_id
_entity_poly.type
_entity_poly.pdbx_seq_one_letter_code
_entity_poly.pdbx_strand_id
1 'polypeptide(L)'
;MTMTPIGRRIEPTYAVLRDLLGCEVTATASPLDGYGAVALTFEFLSTPVAWGGAVTYSVRITGPVDHPMVPGRYELVHDDLSMVLALYPVAQDARFVHYEAYLGEPL
;
A
#
# COMPACT_ATOMS: atom_id res chain seq x y z
N MET A 1 3.79 27.83 11.59
CA MET A 1 3.15 26.52 11.82
C MET A 1 2.34 26.19 10.59
N THR A 2 2.89 25.39 9.69
CA THR A 2 2.17 24.99 8.47
C THR A 2 1.27 23.83 8.87
N MET A 3 -0.03 24.09 9.02
CA MET A 3 -1.02 23.04 9.19
C MET A 3 -1.02 22.20 7.91
N THR A 4 -0.52 20.97 7.97
CA THR A 4 -0.76 19.98 6.92
C THR A 4 -2.27 19.81 6.83
N PRO A 5 -2.90 19.99 5.65
CA PRO A 5 -4.33 19.75 5.53
C PRO A 5 -4.57 18.29 5.89
N ILE A 6 -5.49 18.04 6.83
CA ILE A 6 -6.02 16.69 7.03
C ILE A 6 -6.89 16.45 5.80
N GLY A 7 -6.24 15.92 4.77
CA GLY A 7 -6.85 15.44 3.54
C GLY A 7 -8.07 14.60 3.89
N ARG A 8 -9.13 14.76 3.13
CA ARG A 8 -10.43 14.16 3.44
C ARG A 8 -10.30 12.65 3.27
N ARG A 9 -9.98 11.93 4.36
CA ARG A 9 -9.63 10.50 4.32
C ARG A 9 -10.64 9.71 3.49
N ILE A 10 -10.22 9.30 2.30
CA ILE A 10 -11.06 8.53 1.39
C ILE A 10 -11.05 7.08 1.90
N GLU A 11 -12.23 6.46 1.99
CA GLU A 11 -12.33 5.07 2.38
C GLU A 11 -11.71 4.16 1.30
N PRO A 12 -10.96 3.11 1.69
CA PRO A 12 -10.34 2.16 0.76
C PRO A 12 -11.36 1.19 0.16
N THR A 13 -12.28 1.74 -0.65
CA THR A 13 -13.28 0.96 -1.38
C THR A 13 -12.68 0.38 -2.66
N TYR A 14 -13.30 -0.69 -3.17
CA TYR A 14 -12.87 -1.31 -4.43
C TYR A 14 -12.80 -0.31 -5.60
N ALA A 15 -13.73 0.64 -5.67
CA ALA A 15 -13.75 1.65 -6.73
C ALA A 15 -12.50 2.55 -6.66
N VAL A 16 -12.16 3.04 -5.47
CA VAL A 16 -10.97 3.87 -5.23
C VAL A 16 -9.70 3.08 -5.54
N LEU A 17 -9.60 1.86 -5.02
CA LEU A 17 -8.42 1.01 -5.22
C LEU A 17 -8.21 0.60 -6.67
N ARG A 18 -9.31 0.38 -7.41
CA ARG A 18 -9.27 0.03 -8.83
C ARG A 18 -8.68 1.15 -9.66
N ASP A 19 -8.98 2.41 -9.31
CA ASP A 19 -8.47 3.57 -10.04
C ASP A 19 -6.95 3.78 -9.83
N LEU A 20 -6.37 3.16 -8.80
CA LEU A 20 -4.93 3.17 -8.55
C LEU A 20 -4.15 2.16 -9.41
N LEU A 21 -4.82 1.28 -10.14
CA LEU A 21 -4.13 0.29 -10.98
C LEU A 21 -3.30 0.97 -12.07
N GLY A 22 -2.00 0.70 -12.07
CA GLY A 22 -1.00 1.31 -12.94
C GLY A 22 -0.47 2.66 -12.42
N CYS A 23 -0.98 3.17 -11.31
CA CYS A 23 -0.48 4.39 -10.68
C CYS A 23 0.69 4.10 -9.73
N GLU A 24 1.51 5.13 -9.53
CA GLU A 24 2.54 5.14 -8.50
C GLU A 24 1.93 5.59 -7.16
N VAL A 25 2.20 4.83 -6.12
CA VAL A 25 1.74 5.05 -4.74
C VAL A 25 2.94 5.05 -3.82
N THR A 26 2.92 5.88 -2.78
CA THR A 26 4.03 5.94 -1.83
C THR A 26 3.72 5.06 -0.62
N ALA A 27 4.54 4.05 -0.37
CA ALA A 27 4.52 3.34 0.91
C ALA A 27 5.48 4.00 1.88
N THR A 28 4.97 4.40 3.04
CA THR A 28 5.75 4.90 4.16
C THR A 28 5.83 3.83 5.23
N ALA A 29 7.05 3.45 5.59
CA ALA A 29 7.29 2.61 6.75
C ALA A 29 6.84 3.33 8.03
N SER A 30 6.37 2.57 9.02
CA SER A 30 6.00 3.11 10.33
C SER A 30 7.16 3.95 10.90
N PRO A 31 6.89 5.01 11.68
CA PRO A 31 7.92 5.77 12.38
C PRO A 31 8.95 4.92 13.15
N LEU A 32 8.54 3.72 13.56
CA LEU A 32 9.36 2.73 14.28
C LEU A 32 10.42 2.06 13.40
N ASP A 33 10.24 2.05 12.08
CA ASP A 33 11.11 1.35 11.11
C ASP A 33 12.11 2.29 10.42
N GLY A 34 12.21 3.55 10.86
CA GLY A 34 13.28 4.47 10.44
C GLY A 34 12.94 5.41 9.28
N TYR A 35 11.65 5.66 9.01
CA TYR A 35 11.17 6.64 8.01
C TYR A 35 11.78 6.42 6.60
N GLY A 36 11.30 5.40 5.91
CA GLY A 36 11.53 5.21 4.47
C GLY A 36 10.23 5.42 3.68
N ALA A 37 10.27 6.28 2.66
CA ALA A 37 9.21 6.39 1.65
C ALA A 37 9.70 5.67 0.39
N VAL A 38 8.92 4.71 -0.10
CA VAL A 38 9.23 3.93 -1.31
C VAL A 38 8.11 4.12 -2.30
N ALA A 39 8.45 4.52 -3.52
CA ALA A 39 7.53 4.55 -4.65
C ALA A 39 7.24 3.12 -5.12
N LEU A 40 5.97 2.77 -5.17
CA LEU A 40 5.48 1.46 -5.59
C LEU A 40 4.50 1.63 -6.74
N THR A 41 4.50 0.68 -7.67
CA THR A 41 3.49 0.59 -8.72
C THR A 41 2.42 -0.42 -8.32
N PHE A 42 1.15 -0.04 -8.41
CA PHE A 42 0.02 -0.91 -8.07
C PHE A 42 -0.43 -1.70 -9.32
N GLU A 43 -0.13 -2.99 -9.38
CA GLU A 43 -0.29 -3.80 -10.60
C GLU A 43 -1.58 -4.61 -10.64
N PHE A 44 -2.05 -5.04 -9.48
CA PHE A 44 -3.19 -5.95 -9.38
C PHE A 44 -4.00 -5.69 -8.13
N LEU A 45 -5.31 -5.89 -8.26
CA LEU A 45 -6.30 -5.81 -7.19
C LEU A 45 -7.26 -6.99 -7.30
N SER A 46 -7.40 -7.76 -6.22
CA SER A 46 -8.41 -8.83 -6.15
C SER A 46 -9.82 -8.28 -5.98
N THR A 47 -10.82 -9.14 -6.17
CA THR A 47 -12.15 -8.88 -5.61
C THR A 47 -12.06 -8.79 -4.08
N PRO A 48 -12.84 -7.89 -3.42
CA PRO A 48 -12.86 -7.80 -1.97
C PRO A 48 -13.29 -9.11 -1.33
N VAL A 49 -12.63 -9.48 -0.24
CA VAL A 49 -13.05 -10.58 0.63
C VAL A 49 -13.45 -9.97 1.97
N ALA A 50 -14.68 -10.24 2.41
CA ALA A 50 -15.14 -9.85 3.73
C ALA A 50 -14.85 -10.97 4.74
N TRP A 51 -14.03 -10.70 5.75
CA TRP A 51 -13.75 -11.65 6.82
C TRP A 51 -13.78 -10.95 8.18
N GLY A 52 -14.59 -11.47 9.11
CA GLY A 52 -14.67 -10.95 10.48
C GLY A 52 -15.16 -9.49 10.60
N GLY A 53 -15.88 -8.98 9.60
CA GLY A 53 -16.33 -7.58 9.56
C GLY A 53 -15.33 -6.61 8.92
N ALA A 54 -14.13 -7.08 8.54
CA ALA A 54 -13.17 -6.31 7.77
C ALA A 54 -13.25 -6.70 6.28
N VAL A 55 -13.11 -5.71 5.40
CA VAL A 55 -12.93 -5.94 3.96
C VAL A 55 -11.44 -5.95 3.66
N THR A 56 -10.96 -7.04 3.08
CA THR A 56 -9.57 -7.19 2.66
C THR A 56 -9.46 -7.32 1.15
N TYR A 57 -8.33 -6.84 0.63
CA TYR A 57 -7.97 -6.95 -0.79
C TYR A 57 -6.56 -7.54 -0.87
N SER A 58 -6.38 -8.55 -1.73
CA SER A 58 -5.04 -8.97 -2.15
C SER A 58 -4.59 -8.05 -3.26
N VAL A 59 -3.41 -7.45 -3.11
CA VAL A 59 -2.82 -6.56 -4.10
C VAL A 59 -1.47 -7.09 -4.56
N ARG A 60 -1.12 -6.83 -5.82
CA ARG A 60 0.26 -6.95 -6.29
C ARG A 60 0.82 -5.56 -6.48
N ILE A 61 1.97 -5.35 -5.88
CA ILE A 61 2.73 -4.11 -5.99
C ILE A 61 4.16 -4.44 -6.35
N THR A 62 4.76 -3.52 -7.08
CA THR A 62 6.14 -3.62 -7.56
C THR A 62 6.93 -2.42 -7.06
N GLY A 63 8.06 -2.70 -6.42
CA GLY A 63 9.00 -1.69 -5.93
C GLY A 63 10.37 -1.80 -6.61
N PRO A 64 11.20 -0.75 -6.49
CA PRO A 64 12.53 -0.74 -7.09
C PRO A 64 13.49 -1.68 -6.34
N VAL A 65 14.34 -2.40 -7.08
CA VAL A 65 15.25 -3.42 -6.52
C VAL A 65 16.35 -2.85 -5.63
N ASP A 66 16.67 -1.56 -5.76
CA ASP A 66 17.69 -0.87 -4.96
C ASP A 66 17.17 -0.41 -3.58
N HIS A 67 15.85 -0.38 -3.40
CA HIS A 67 15.18 -0.09 -2.13
C HIS A 67 14.14 -1.18 -1.80
N PRO A 68 14.60 -2.43 -1.55
CA PRO A 68 13.69 -3.52 -1.22
C PRO A 68 13.02 -3.25 0.13
N MET A 69 11.69 -3.29 0.14
CA MET A 69 10.93 -3.24 1.39
C MET A 69 11.01 -4.59 2.11
N VAL A 70 11.23 -4.53 3.43
CA VAL A 70 11.22 -5.72 4.28
C VAL A 70 9.77 -6.19 4.51
N PRO A 71 9.50 -7.50 4.72
CA PRO A 71 8.17 -7.94 5.11
C PRO A 71 7.71 -7.24 6.39
N GLY A 72 6.48 -6.72 6.41
CA GLY A 72 6.03 -5.92 7.55
C GLY A 72 4.72 -5.17 7.31
N ARG A 73 4.37 -4.28 8.24
CA ARG A 73 3.22 -3.38 8.13
C ARG A 73 3.68 -2.00 7.73
N TYR A 74 3.12 -1.49 6.64
CA TYR A 74 3.39 -0.17 6.10
C TYR A 74 2.10 0.64 6.04
N GLU A 75 2.23 1.96 6.02
CA GLU A 75 1.14 2.83 5.64
C GLU A 75 1.32 3.17 4.15
N LEU A 76 0.30 2.91 3.34
CA LEU A 76 0.29 3.31 1.95
C LEU A 76 -0.49 4.63 1.86
N VAL A 77 0.17 5.64 1.33
CA VAL A 77 -0.34 7.00 1.21
C VAL A 77 -0.40 7.37 -0.27
N HIS A 78 -1.59 7.74 -0.73
CA HIS A 78 -1.80 8.28 -2.07
C HIS A 78 -2.89 9.35 -2.01
N ASP A 79 -2.57 10.60 -2.31
CA ASP A 79 -3.47 11.74 -2.15
C ASP A 79 -4.15 11.76 -0.76
N ASP A 80 -5.48 11.67 -0.72
CA ASP A 80 -6.29 11.66 0.50
C ASP A 80 -6.56 10.24 1.05
N LEU A 81 -5.88 9.22 0.53
CA LEU A 81 -6.05 7.82 0.90
C LEU A 81 -4.87 7.35 1.78
N SER A 82 -5.21 6.79 2.94
CA SER A 82 -4.26 6.15 3.87
C SER A 82 -4.79 4.79 4.26
N MET A 83 -3.96 3.75 4.10
CA MET A 83 -4.31 2.35 4.38
C MET A 83 -3.13 1.58 4.96
N VAL A 84 -3.43 0.52 5.70
CA VAL A 84 -2.40 -0.41 6.17
C VAL A 84 -2.11 -1.44 5.09
N LEU A 85 -0.84 -1.58 4.74
CA LEU A 85 -0.29 -2.53 3.79
C LEU A 85 0.52 -3.57 4.56
N ALA A 86 0.00 -4.80 4.67
CA ALA A 86 0.78 -5.94 5.18
C ALA A 86 1.54 -6.59 4.03
N LEU A 87 2.85 -6.40 3.97
CA LEU A 87 3.70 -6.74 2.82
C LEU A 87 4.37 -8.11 2.97
N TYR A 88 4.22 -8.96 1.96
CA TYR A 88 4.91 -10.25 1.86
C TYR A 88 5.61 -10.39 0.49
N PRO A 89 6.95 -10.51 0.43
CA PRO A 89 7.64 -10.71 -0.84
C PRO A 89 7.31 -12.10 -1.40
N VAL A 90 6.88 -12.15 -2.65
CA VAL A 90 6.46 -13.40 -3.32
C VAL A 90 7.36 -13.78 -4.50
N ALA A 91 8.00 -12.78 -5.13
CA ALA A 91 8.93 -12.99 -6.24
C ALA A 91 9.86 -11.77 -6.40
N GLN A 92 11.00 -11.97 -7.06
CA GLN A 92 11.93 -10.89 -7.43
C GLN A 92 12.51 -11.17 -8.82
N ASP A 93 12.67 -10.14 -9.63
CA ASP A 93 13.40 -10.17 -10.89
C ASP A 93 14.59 -9.18 -10.89
N ALA A 94 15.23 -8.99 -12.06
CA ALA A 94 16.41 -8.13 -12.20
C ALA A 94 16.14 -6.63 -11.95
N ARG A 95 14.87 -6.20 -11.97
CA ARG A 95 14.43 -4.80 -11.89
C ARG A 95 13.48 -4.54 -10.72
N PHE A 96 12.73 -5.55 -10.29
CA PHE A 96 11.56 -5.39 -9.43
C PHE A 96 11.44 -6.46 -8.36
N VAL A 97 10.84 -6.07 -7.23
CA VAL A 97 10.35 -7.00 -6.20
C VAL A 97 8.83 -6.97 -6.21
N HIS A 98 8.21 -8.14 -6.29
CA HIS A 98 6.77 -8.31 -6.25
C HIS A 98 6.33 -8.69 -4.85
N TYR A 99 5.30 -8.00 -4.36
CA TYR A 99 4.71 -8.29 -3.06
C TYR A 99 3.25 -8.66 -3.20
N GLU A 100 2.80 -9.60 -2.37
CA GLU A 100 1.40 -9.74 -2.03
C GLU A 100 1.14 -8.91 -0.77
N ALA A 101 0.07 -8.12 -0.79
CA ALA A 101 -0.32 -7.38 0.40
C ALA A 101 -1.82 -7.38 0.65
N TYR A 102 -2.15 -7.19 1.93
CA TYR A 102 -3.52 -7.06 2.41
C TYR A 102 -3.79 -5.62 2.81
N LEU A 103 -4.89 -5.08 2.29
CA LEU A 103 -5.38 -3.76 2.63
C LEU A 103 -6.51 -3.87 3.66
N GLY A 104 -6.46 -3.04 4.69
CA GLY A 104 -7.50 -2.91 5.69
C GLY A 104 -7.61 -1.48 6.22
N GLU A 105 -8.74 -1.19 6.88
CA GLU A 105 -8.92 0.09 7.57
C GLU A 105 -7.88 0.22 8.71
N PRO A 106 -7.31 1.43 8.89
CA PRO A 106 -6.46 1.71 10.03
C PRO A 106 -7.30 1.68 11.32
N LEU A 107 -6.92 0.80 12.24
CA LEU A 107 -7.51 0.68 13.59
C LEU A 107 -7.22 1.91 14.46
#